data_AF-A0A8D0H5A8-F1
#
_entry.id   AF-A0A8D0H5A8-F1
#
_cell.length_a   1.000
_cell.length_b   1.000
_cell.length_c   1.000
_cell.angle_alpha   90.00
_cell.angle_beta   90.00
_cell.angle_gamma   90.00
#
_symmetry.space_group_name_H-M   'P 1'
#
loop_
_entity.id
_entity.type
_entity.pdbx_description
1 polymer ?
#
loop_
_entity_poly.entity_id
_entity_poly.type
_entity_poly.pdbx_seq_one_letter_code
_entity_poly.pdbx_strand_id
1 'polypeptide(L)'
;MAQKKRKTSLLFDHLESGELAEHLTYLEYRSFSKILFQDYHSFVMHGCTVDNPILERFITLFNSVSQWVQLMVLSKPTAQQRAQVITRFVMVAQVWESLTELLTSVGNYSQYRRRFSECLGFKFPILGVHLKDLVAVHVALPDWLDRAHTRLNGTKMQQLFVILNELVLVQSIRPPFEANPDLLNLLMVSLDQYQTEDEIYQLSLQREPRNKSAPSSPTSSTPTPTPPPAIIEEWAAAPKPKPDQALVRKHIEKMVESVFRNFDVDGDGHISQEEFKIIRNNFPYLCKFGDLDENQ
;
A
#
# COMPACT_ATOMS: atom_id res chain seq x y z
N MET A 1 7.85 10.84 31.49
CA MET A 1 8.19 11.47 30.19
C MET A 1 8.23 10.47 29.03
N ALA A 2 8.83 9.29 29.18
CA ALA A 2 8.85 8.24 28.13
C ALA A 2 7.45 7.78 27.67
N GLN A 3 6.51 7.62 28.60
CA GLN A 3 5.12 7.22 28.30
C GLN A 3 4.36 8.29 27.51
N LYS A 4 4.63 9.58 27.76
CA LYS A 4 4.05 10.72 27.02
C LYS A 4 4.63 10.83 25.59
N LYS A 5 5.91 10.49 25.41
CA LYS A 5 6.57 10.34 24.09
C LYS A 5 5.99 9.16 23.30
N ARG A 6 5.76 8.01 23.95
CA ARG A 6 5.15 6.81 23.33
C ARG A 6 3.72 7.08 22.85
N LYS A 7 2.93 7.82 23.63
CA LYS A 7 1.55 8.23 23.27
C LYS A 7 1.49 9.25 22.13
N THR A 8 2.50 10.11 21.99
CA THR A 8 2.58 11.09 20.90
C THR A 8 3.05 10.46 19.59
N SER A 9 3.88 9.40 19.61
CA SER A 9 4.22 8.59 18.42
C SER A 9 3.01 7.94 17.75
N LEU A 10 1.93 7.64 18.48
CA LEU A 10 0.75 6.98 17.90
C LEU A 10 -0.14 7.95 17.10
N LEU A 11 0.19 9.24 17.10
CA LEU A 11 -0.55 10.28 16.39
C LEU A 11 0.12 10.55 15.06
N PHE A 12 -0.58 10.27 13.95
CA PHE A 12 -0.13 10.58 12.59
C PHE A 12 0.40 12.02 12.44
N ASP A 13 -0.25 13.00 13.08
CA ASP A 13 0.20 14.40 13.02
C ASP A 13 1.56 14.63 13.72
N HIS A 14 1.97 13.76 14.65
CA HIS A 14 3.24 13.84 15.39
C HIS A 14 4.26 12.74 15.05
N LEU A 15 3.85 11.75 14.25
CA LEU A 15 4.70 10.65 13.79
C LEU A 15 5.74 11.16 12.79
N GLU A 16 7.02 10.92 13.05
CA GLU A 16 8.08 11.34 12.13
C GLU A 16 7.95 10.60 10.79
N SER A 17 8.25 11.28 9.68
CA SER A 17 8.15 10.69 8.34
C SER A 17 9.00 9.42 8.17
N GLY A 18 10.15 9.36 8.84
CA GLY A 18 11.00 8.16 8.87
C GLY A 18 10.36 7.01 9.63
N GLU A 19 9.78 7.26 10.81
CA GLU A 19 9.09 6.24 11.61
C GLU A 19 7.89 5.68 10.84
N LEU A 20 7.11 6.52 10.14
CA LEU A 20 6.03 6.04 9.27
C LEU A 20 6.53 5.15 8.13
N ALA A 21 7.62 5.53 7.47
CA ALA A 21 8.23 4.73 6.40
C ALA A 21 8.67 3.36 6.91
N GLU A 22 9.32 3.28 8.07
CA GLU A 22 9.74 2.04 8.71
C GLU A 22 8.55 1.12 9.00
N HIS A 23 7.47 1.67 9.57
CA HIS A 23 6.29 0.86 9.91
C HIS A 23 5.54 0.36 8.67
N LEU A 24 5.39 1.19 7.63
CA LEU A 24 4.81 0.75 6.35
C LEU A 24 5.67 -0.34 5.70
N THR A 25 6.99 -0.14 5.66
CA THR A 25 7.94 -1.13 5.14
C THR A 25 7.86 -2.44 5.91
N TYR A 26 7.71 -2.38 7.23
CA TYR A 26 7.53 -3.58 8.05
C TYR A 26 6.22 -4.31 7.75
N LEU A 27 5.11 -3.59 7.56
CA LEU A 27 3.82 -4.19 7.18
C LEU A 27 3.91 -4.90 5.83
N GLU A 28 4.47 -4.24 4.84
CA GLU A 28 4.63 -4.82 3.50
C GLU A 28 5.60 -6.01 3.53
N TYR A 29 6.74 -5.90 4.23
CA TYR A 29 7.68 -7.00 4.40
C TYR A 29 7.03 -8.22 5.05
N ARG A 30 6.24 -8.01 6.12
CA ARG A 30 5.52 -9.09 6.82
C ARG A 30 4.46 -9.75 5.93
N SER A 31 3.88 -9.01 5.00
CA SER A 31 2.95 -9.55 4.01
C SER A 31 3.70 -10.33 2.92
N PHE A 32 4.77 -9.74 2.39
CA PHE A 32 5.66 -10.32 1.39
C PHE A 32 6.32 -11.63 1.84
N SER A 33 6.75 -11.70 3.10
CA SER A 33 7.40 -12.89 3.68
C SER A 33 6.49 -14.11 3.79
N LYS A 34 5.17 -13.95 3.57
CA LYS A 34 4.21 -15.05 3.55
C LYS A 34 4.04 -15.66 2.16
N ILE A 35 4.47 -14.97 1.12
CA ILE A 35 4.31 -15.42 -0.27
C ILE A 35 5.26 -16.59 -0.50
N LEU A 36 4.70 -17.73 -0.89
CA LEU A 36 5.41 -18.97 -1.16
C LEU A 36 5.55 -19.20 -2.67
N PHE A 37 6.41 -20.14 -3.04
CA PHE A 37 6.61 -20.54 -4.44
C PHE A 37 5.30 -20.88 -5.17
N GLN A 38 4.38 -21.59 -4.51
CA GLN A 38 3.07 -21.95 -5.08
C GLN A 38 2.24 -20.73 -5.48
N ASP A 39 2.39 -19.61 -4.76
CA ASP A 39 1.63 -18.38 -5.01
C ASP A 39 2.18 -17.70 -6.26
N TYR A 40 3.51 -17.66 -6.43
CA TYR A 40 4.14 -17.19 -7.66
C TYR A 40 3.78 -18.07 -8.86
N HIS A 41 3.86 -19.39 -8.68
CA HIS A 41 3.50 -20.34 -9.72
C HIS A 41 2.04 -20.16 -10.17
N SER A 42 1.10 -20.10 -9.22
CA SER A 42 -0.31 -19.85 -9.53
C SER A 42 -0.50 -18.55 -10.31
N PHE A 43 0.11 -17.45 -9.86
CA PHE A 43 0.00 -16.17 -10.54
C PHE A 43 0.53 -16.23 -11.99
N VAL A 44 1.69 -16.84 -12.18
CA VAL A 44 2.35 -16.94 -13.50
C VAL A 44 1.53 -17.78 -14.48
N MET A 45 0.90 -18.86 -14.00
CA MET A 45 0.06 -19.73 -14.83
C MET A 45 -1.24 -19.06 -15.28
N HIS A 46 -1.80 -18.18 -14.45
CA HIS A 46 -3.08 -17.51 -14.75
C HIS A 46 -2.91 -16.09 -15.32
N GLY A 47 -1.73 -15.47 -15.15
CA GLY A 47 -1.47 -14.06 -15.49
C GLY A 47 -2.08 -13.05 -14.52
N CYS A 48 -2.81 -13.51 -13.50
CA CYS A 48 -3.44 -12.72 -12.46
C CYS A 48 -3.63 -13.55 -11.19
N THR A 49 -4.14 -12.94 -10.12
CA THR A 49 -4.50 -13.67 -8.91
C THR A 49 -5.82 -14.41 -9.09
N VAL A 50 -5.77 -15.74 -9.05
CA VAL A 50 -6.93 -16.64 -9.03
C VAL A 50 -6.76 -17.61 -7.87
N ASP A 51 -7.71 -17.61 -6.92
CA ASP A 51 -7.67 -18.43 -5.70
C ASP A 51 -6.32 -18.35 -4.97
N ASN A 52 -5.72 -17.16 -4.93
CA ASN A 52 -4.39 -16.91 -4.38
C ASN A 52 -4.46 -15.89 -3.25
N PRO A 53 -5.01 -16.27 -2.08
CA PRO A 53 -5.34 -15.31 -1.02
C PRO A 53 -4.11 -14.63 -0.42
N ILE A 54 -2.93 -15.24 -0.49
CA ILE A 54 -1.70 -14.65 0.05
C ILE A 54 -1.22 -13.50 -0.84
N LEU A 55 -1.14 -13.73 -2.15
CA LEU A 55 -0.74 -12.69 -3.10
C LEU A 55 -1.81 -11.61 -3.24
N GLU A 56 -3.09 -11.99 -3.22
CA GLU A 56 -4.22 -11.03 -3.18
C GLU A 56 -4.12 -10.10 -1.97
N ARG A 57 -3.82 -10.64 -0.77
CA ARG A 57 -3.63 -9.83 0.44
C ARG A 57 -2.43 -8.89 0.33
N PHE A 58 -1.34 -9.34 -0.30
CA PHE A 58 -0.18 -8.48 -0.55
C PHE A 58 -0.52 -7.33 -1.50
N ILE A 59 -1.15 -7.62 -2.65
CA ILE A 59 -1.55 -6.59 -3.62
C ILE A 59 -2.59 -5.64 -3.01
N THR A 60 -3.54 -6.17 -2.24
CA THR A 60 -4.52 -5.35 -1.52
C THR A 60 -3.84 -4.41 -0.56
N LEU A 61 -2.88 -4.88 0.26
CA LEU A 61 -2.12 -4.02 1.17
C LEU A 61 -1.37 -2.91 0.42
N PHE A 62 -0.70 -3.25 -0.69
CA PHE A 62 0.01 -2.29 -1.53
C PHE A 62 -0.91 -1.18 -2.06
N ASN A 63 -2.09 -1.57 -2.57
CA ASN A 63 -3.11 -0.64 -3.05
C ASN A 63 -3.71 0.21 -1.91
N SER A 64 -3.93 -0.42 -0.75
CA SER A 64 -4.43 0.23 0.45
C SER A 64 -3.52 1.34 0.95
N VAL A 65 -2.19 1.21 0.84
CA VAL A 65 -1.26 2.29 1.21
C VAL A 65 -1.47 3.50 0.29
N SER A 66 -1.55 3.28 -1.02
CA SER A 66 -1.76 4.36 -2.00
C SER A 66 -3.09 5.08 -1.77
N GLN A 67 -4.17 4.32 -1.53
CA GLN A 67 -5.47 4.87 -1.23
C GLN A 67 -5.49 5.61 0.11
N TRP A 68 -4.85 5.06 1.14
CA TRP A 68 -4.75 5.71 2.44
C TRP A 68 -4.05 7.07 2.34
N VAL A 69 -2.98 7.18 1.55
CA VAL A 69 -2.33 8.47 1.26
C VAL A 69 -3.31 9.46 0.62
N GLN A 70 -4.06 9.04 -0.40
CA GLN A 70 -5.07 9.88 -1.07
C GLN A 70 -6.15 10.36 -0.09
N LEU A 71 -6.65 9.46 0.76
CA LEU A 71 -7.66 9.76 1.77
C LEU A 71 -7.12 10.66 2.89
N MET A 72 -5.87 10.48 3.32
CA MET A 72 -5.21 11.39 4.26
C MET A 72 -5.15 12.82 3.71
N VAL A 73 -4.82 12.99 2.43
CA VAL A 73 -4.86 14.31 1.78
C VAL A 73 -6.29 14.84 1.73
N LEU A 74 -7.26 14.08 1.20
CA LEU A 74 -8.65 14.54 1.04
C LEU A 74 -9.40 14.76 2.37
N SER A 75 -8.91 14.18 3.47
CA SER A 75 -9.44 14.41 4.81
C SER A 75 -9.31 15.88 5.25
N LYS A 76 -8.29 16.61 4.77
CA LYS A 76 -8.04 17.98 5.21
C LYS A 76 -8.96 18.96 4.47
N PRO A 77 -9.66 19.86 5.20
CA PRO A 77 -10.68 20.72 4.61
C PRO A 77 -10.09 21.81 3.71
N THR A 78 -8.93 22.37 4.07
CA THR A 78 -8.32 23.50 3.36
C THR A 78 -7.21 23.06 2.42
N ALA A 79 -7.03 23.77 1.30
CA ALA A 79 -5.96 23.49 0.33
C ALA A 79 -4.56 23.58 0.94
N GLN A 80 -4.34 24.52 1.85
CA GLN A 80 -3.06 24.69 2.55
C GLN A 80 -2.70 23.45 3.40
N GLN A 81 -3.67 22.92 4.16
CA GLN A 81 -3.44 21.71 4.96
C GLN A 81 -3.24 20.48 4.08
N ARG A 82 -3.96 20.38 2.94
CA ARG A 82 -3.72 19.30 1.96
C ARG A 82 -2.29 19.34 1.41
N ALA A 83 -1.82 20.52 1.01
CA ALA A 83 -0.45 20.70 0.53
C ALA A 83 0.61 20.34 1.59
N GLN A 84 0.36 20.63 2.87
CA GLN A 84 1.24 20.21 3.97
C GLN A 84 1.31 18.68 4.09
N VAL A 85 0.18 17.98 4.01
CA VAL A 85 0.14 16.51 4.04
C VAL A 85 0.85 15.92 2.83
N ILE A 86 0.64 16.46 1.62
CA ILE A 86 1.37 16.05 0.41
C ILE A 86 2.87 16.20 0.62
N THR A 87 3.32 17.36 1.11
CA THR A 87 4.74 17.63 1.36
C THR A 87 5.32 16.64 2.37
N ARG A 88 4.56 16.28 3.41
CA ARG A 88 4.99 15.29 4.41
C ARG A 88 5.15 13.89 3.81
N PHE A 89 4.22 13.45 2.96
CA PHE A 89 4.34 12.16 2.25
C PHE A 89 5.48 12.17 1.22
N VAL A 90 5.74 13.31 0.58
CA VAL A 90 6.93 13.49 -0.27
C VAL A 90 8.21 13.34 0.55
N MET A 91 8.26 13.87 1.78
CA MET A 91 9.39 13.66 2.69
C MET A 91 9.50 12.23 3.20
N VAL A 92 8.40 11.50 3.40
CA VAL A 92 8.40 10.04 3.64
C VAL A 92 9.06 9.32 2.47
N ALA A 93 8.75 9.76 1.25
CA ALA A 93 9.37 9.30 0.02
C ALA A 93 10.79 9.92 -0.24
N GLN A 94 11.32 10.64 0.75
CA GLN A 94 12.62 11.34 0.82
C GLN A 94 13.02 12.32 -0.31
N VAL A 95 12.79 12.08 -1.59
CA VAL A 95 12.90 13.11 -2.66
C VAL A 95 12.04 12.69 -3.85
N TRP A 96 10.91 13.39 -4.07
CA TRP A 96 9.95 13.09 -5.15
C TRP A 96 10.57 13.00 -6.55
N GLU A 97 11.52 13.89 -6.86
CA GLU A 97 12.16 13.95 -8.19
C GLU A 97 13.09 12.75 -8.45
N SER A 98 13.94 12.41 -7.46
CA SER A 98 14.80 11.21 -7.54
C SER A 98 14.00 9.91 -7.56
N LEU A 99 12.84 9.84 -6.88
CA LEU A 99 12.00 8.65 -6.90
C LEU A 99 11.16 8.53 -8.17
N THR A 100 10.65 9.63 -8.72
CA THR A 100 9.86 9.58 -9.96
C THR A 100 10.72 9.15 -11.13
N GLU A 101 11.98 9.62 -11.19
CA GLU A 101 12.95 9.14 -12.16
C GLU A 101 13.36 7.67 -11.89
N LEU A 102 13.51 7.27 -10.63
CA LEU A 102 13.87 5.89 -10.27
C LEU A 102 12.76 4.88 -10.62
N LEU A 103 11.50 5.24 -10.37
CA LEU A 103 10.32 4.39 -10.50
C LEU A 103 9.66 4.48 -11.88
N THR A 104 10.28 5.18 -12.82
CA THR A 104 9.79 5.28 -14.19
C THR A 104 9.73 3.90 -14.86
N SER A 105 8.67 3.64 -15.62
CA SER A 105 8.53 2.44 -16.44
C SER A 105 9.38 2.50 -17.72
N VAL A 106 10.03 3.64 -18.01
CA VAL A 106 10.92 3.84 -19.17
C VAL A 106 12.06 2.82 -19.16
N GLY A 107 12.26 2.17 -20.31
CA GLY A 107 13.27 1.11 -20.46
C GLY A 107 12.99 -0.12 -19.61
N ASN A 108 11.72 -0.47 -19.39
CA ASN A 108 11.28 -1.58 -18.53
C ASN A 108 11.87 -1.51 -17.12
N TYR A 109 11.71 -0.35 -16.47
CA TYR A 109 12.21 -0.09 -15.11
C TYR A 109 13.74 -0.18 -14.99
N SER A 110 14.48 0.19 -16.05
CA SER A 110 15.94 0.09 -16.08
C SER A 110 16.65 0.76 -14.90
N GLN A 111 16.19 1.95 -14.50
CA GLN A 111 16.77 2.69 -13.36
C GLN A 111 16.52 1.98 -12.02
N TYR A 112 15.28 1.55 -11.78
CA TYR A 112 14.93 0.72 -10.63
C TYR A 112 15.79 -0.54 -10.59
N ARG A 113 15.89 -1.30 -11.69
CA ARG A 113 16.65 -2.55 -11.75
C ARG A 113 18.13 -2.33 -11.43
N ARG A 114 18.71 -1.25 -11.96
CA ARG A 114 20.10 -0.87 -11.68
C ARG A 114 20.30 -0.57 -10.19
N ARG A 115 19.44 0.24 -9.57
CA ARG A 115 19.58 0.52 -8.14
C ARG A 115 19.30 -0.69 -7.27
N PHE A 116 18.33 -1.51 -7.65
CA PHE A 116 18.00 -2.73 -6.93
C PHE A 116 19.16 -3.73 -6.91
N SER A 117 19.97 -3.80 -7.98
CA SER A 117 21.17 -4.65 -8.03
C SER A 117 22.36 -4.05 -7.28
N GLU A 118 22.50 -2.72 -7.27
CA GLU A 118 23.57 -2.00 -6.54
C GLU A 118 23.32 -1.94 -5.01
N CYS A 119 22.07 -2.06 -4.55
CA CYS A 119 21.72 -2.04 -3.13
C CYS A 119 22.28 -3.24 -2.36
N LEU A 120 22.95 -2.96 -1.24
CA LEU A 120 23.46 -3.94 -0.29
C LEU A 120 22.60 -3.99 0.98
N GLY A 121 22.51 -5.16 1.60
CA GLY A 121 21.73 -5.36 2.83
C GLY A 121 20.23 -5.50 2.56
N PHE A 122 19.41 -4.95 3.45
CA PHE A 122 17.96 -4.98 3.29
C PHE A 122 17.53 -4.12 2.08
N LYS A 123 16.84 -4.76 1.14
CA LYS A 123 16.19 -4.13 0.00
C LYS A 123 14.81 -4.74 -0.16
N PHE A 124 13.86 -3.98 -0.71
CA PHE A 124 12.49 -4.45 -0.87
C PHE A 124 12.06 -4.31 -2.33
N PRO A 125 11.64 -5.40 -3.00
CA PRO A 125 11.40 -5.38 -4.44
C PRO A 125 10.04 -4.79 -4.75
N ILE A 126 9.95 -4.04 -5.85
CA ILE A 126 8.67 -3.73 -6.48
C ILE A 126 8.19 -5.04 -7.12
N LEU A 127 7.38 -5.81 -6.38
CA LEU A 127 7.06 -7.18 -6.75
C LEU A 127 6.42 -7.28 -8.15
N GLY A 128 5.59 -6.31 -8.53
CA GLY A 128 4.96 -6.27 -9.84
C GLY A 128 5.92 -6.31 -11.02
N VAL A 129 7.08 -5.67 -10.91
CA VAL A 129 8.12 -5.69 -11.97
C VAL A 129 8.64 -7.11 -12.18
N HIS A 130 8.88 -7.84 -11.09
CA HIS A 130 9.36 -9.22 -11.14
C HIS A 130 8.26 -10.21 -11.56
N LEU A 131 7.01 -9.98 -11.13
CA LEU A 131 5.85 -10.77 -11.59
C LEU A 131 5.64 -10.62 -13.11
N LYS A 132 5.76 -9.40 -13.63
CA LYS A 132 5.73 -9.12 -15.08
C LYS A 132 6.81 -9.90 -15.82
N ASP A 133 8.03 -9.96 -15.30
CA ASP A 133 9.12 -10.73 -15.91
C ASP A 133 8.85 -12.25 -15.89
N LEU A 134 8.33 -12.78 -14.77
CA LEU A 134 7.96 -14.20 -14.68
C LEU A 134 6.88 -14.57 -15.70
N VAL A 135 5.84 -13.75 -15.83
CA VAL A 135 4.79 -13.92 -16.85
C VAL A 135 5.37 -13.82 -18.25
N ALA A 136 6.25 -12.84 -18.51
CA ALA A 136 6.90 -12.68 -19.81
C ALA A 136 7.71 -13.92 -20.21
N VAL A 137 8.52 -14.48 -19.30
CA VAL A 137 9.27 -15.73 -19.54
C VAL A 137 8.30 -16.90 -19.76
N HIS A 138 7.23 -16.98 -18.97
CA HIS A 138 6.23 -18.05 -19.08
C HIS A 138 5.53 -18.06 -20.43
N VAL A 139 5.14 -16.88 -20.94
CA VAL A 139 4.47 -16.72 -22.23
C VAL A 139 5.44 -16.90 -23.41
N ALA A 140 6.68 -16.46 -23.28
CA ALA A 140 7.66 -16.49 -24.37
C ALA A 140 8.25 -17.87 -24.64
N LEU A 141 8.37 -18.74 -23.63
CA LEU A 141 9.05 -20.02 -23.73
C LEU A 141 8.11 -21.20 -23.43
N PRO A 142 8.13 -22.28 -24.23
CA PRO A 142 7.35 -23.48 -23.92
C PRO A 142 7.95 -24.24 -22.73
N ASP A 143 7.13 -24.93 -21.95
CA ASP A 143 7.58 -25.77 -20.82
C ASP A 143 8.39 -26.98 -21.28
N TRP A 144 8.02 -27.53 -22.43
CA TRP A 144 8.59 -28.74 -23.02
C TRP A 144 9.19 -28.43 -24.39
N LEU A 145 10.30 -29.09 -24.72
CA LEU A 145 10.95 -28.95 -26.03
C LEU A 145 10.28 -29.81 -27.10
N ASP A 146 9.56 -30.86 -26.68
CA ASP A 146 8.88 -31.82 -27.52
C ASP A 146 7.38 -31.91 -27.19
N ARG A 147 6.57 -32.29 -28.18
CA ARG A 147 5.12 -32.46 -28.03
C ARG A 147 4.74 -33.66 -27.14
N ALA A 148 5.64 -34.60 -26.91
CA ALA A 148 5.40 -35.74 -26.05
C ALA A 148 5.61 -35.42 -24.55
N HIS A 149 6.00 -34.18 -24.22
CA HIS A 149 6.26 -33.72 -22.86
C HIS A 149 7.28 -34.60 -22.12
N THR A 150 8.38 -34.94 -22.80
CA THR A 150 9.44 -35.80 -22.23
C THR A 150 10.72 -35.03 -21.89
N ARG A 151 10.96 -33.89 -22.54
CA ARG A 151 12.16 -33.06 -22.37
C ARG A 151 11.78 -31.66 -21.92
N LEU A 152 12.15 -31.33 -20.68
CA LEU A 152 11.96 -30.01 -20.11
C LEU A 152 12.80 -28.95 -20.83
N ASN A 153 12.25 -27.75 -20.96
CA ASN A 153 12.97 -26.60 -21.46
C ASN A 153 13.88 -26.01 -20.36
N GLY A 154 15.15 -26.44 -20.36
CA GLY A 154 16.15 -25.96 -19.39
C GLY A 154 16.36 -24.45 -19.41
N THR A 155 16.23 -23.79 -20.57
CA THR A 155 16.34 -22.34 -20.69
C THR A 155 15.21 -21.63 -19.94
N LYS A 156 13.97 -22.10 -20.09
CA LYS A 156 12.82 -21.56 -19.34
C LYS A 156 13.01 -21.74 -17.84
N MET A 157 13.41 -22.95 -17.42
CA MET A 157 13.65 -23.27 -16.01
C MET A 157 14.73 -22.37 -15.40
N GLN A 158 15.84 -22.16 -16.11
CA GLN A 158 16.93 -21.30 -15.64
C GLN A 158 16.48 -19.84 -15.50
N GLN A 159 15.78 -19.28 -16.50
CA GLN A 159 15.33 -17.89 -16.44
C GLN A 159 14.30 -17.64 -15.32
N LEU A 160 13.33 -18.54 -15.16
CA LEU A 160 12.38 -18.46 -14.05
C LEU A 160 13.08 -18.59 -12.70
N PHE A 161 14.03 -19.52 -12.59
CA PHE A 161 14.80 -19.73 -11.36
C PHE A 161 15.55 -18.48 -10.93
N VAL A 162 16.23 -17.79 -11.85
CA VAL A 162 16.99 -16.56 -11.53
C VAL A 162 16.10 -15.52 -10.87
N ILE A 163 14.91 -15.27 -11.41
CA ILE A 163 13.97 -14.27 -10.89
C ILE A 163 13.41 -14.73 -9.53
N LEU A 164 12.93 -15.97 -9.43
CA LEU A 164 12.36 -16.50 -8.19
C LEU A 164 13.39 -16.56 -7.06
N ASN A 165 14.63 -16.96 -7.38
CA ASN A 165 15.70 -17.02 -6.41
C ASN A 165 16.05 -15.63 -5.87
N GLU A 166 16.02 -14.58 -6.70
CA GLU A 166 16.21 -13.20 -6.22
C GLU A 166 15.11 -12.81 -5.22
N LEU A 167 13.84 -13.11 -5.52
CA LEU A 167 12.73 -12.82 -4.61
C LEU A 167 12.86 -13.57 -3.27
N VAL A 168 13.23 -14.85 -3.30
CA VAL A 168 13.44 -15.68 -2.09
C VAL A 168 14.62 -15.17 -1.26
N LEU A 169 15.73 -14.80 -1.90
CA LEU A 169 16.88 -14.23 -1.20
C LEU A 169 16.51 -12.93 -0.49
N VAL A 170 15.71 -12.08 -1.12
CA VAL A 170 15.27 -10.81 -0.53
C VAL A 170 14.31 -11.05 0.64
N GLN A 171 13.41 -12.04 0.55
CA GLN A 171 12.55 -12.43 1.68
C GLN A 171 13.35 -12.84 2.94
N SER A 172 14.54 -13.41 2.75
CA SER A 172 15.37 -13.91 3.86
C SER A 172 16.02 -12.80 4.70
N ILE A 173 16.15 -11.58 4.17
CA ILE A 173 16.77 -10.45 4.85
C ILE A 173 15.68 -9.66 5.58
N ARG A 174 15.82 -9.51 6.89
CA ARG A 174 14.87 -8.75 7.71
C ARG A 174 15.16 -7.25 7.65
N PRO A 175 14.12 -6.39 7.76
CA PRO A 175 14.32 -4.95 7.91
C PRO A 175 15.17 -4.63 9.16
N PRO A 176 16.11 -3.66 9.08
CA PRO A 176 17.04 -3.34 10.17
C PRO A 176 16.44 -2.38 11.21
N PHE A 177 15.13 -2.44 11.44
CA PHE A 177 14.39 -1.58 12.37
C PHE A 177 13.30 -2.36 13.09
N GLU A 178 12.95 -1.92 14.30
CA GLU A 178 11.89 -2.52 15.11
C GLU A 178 10.60 -1.73 14.95
N ALA A 179 9.51 -2.44 14.62
CA ALA A 179 8.20 -1.82 14.48
C ALA A 179 7.40 -1.92 15.79
N ASN A 180 6.77 -0.82 16.18
CA ASN A 180 5.86 -0.77 17.32
C ASN A 180 4.55 -1.53 17.00
N PRO A 181 4.23 -2.62 17.72
CA PRO A 181 3.06 -3.45 17.42
C PRO A 181 1.73 -2.68 17.53
N ASP A 182 1.66 -1.68 18.40
CA ASP A 182 0.44 -0.88 18.58
C ASP A 182 0.19 0.02 17.37
N LEU A 183 1.25 0.66 16.87
CA LEU A 183 1.17 1.48 15.66
C LEU A 183 0.86 0.63 14.43
N LEU A 184 1.44 -0.58 14.34
CA LEU A 184 1.10 -1.52 13.27
C LEU A 184 -0.38 -1.91 13.27
N ASN A 185 -0.97 -2.17 14.44
CA ASN A 185 -2.39 -2.53 14.54
C ASN A 185 -3.29 -1.34 14.12
N LEU A 186 -2.92 -0.12 14.51
CA LEU A 186 -3.62 1.11 14.08
C LEU A 186 -3.53 1.31 12.57
N LEU A 187 -2.33 1.19 12.00
CA LEU A 187 -2.10 1.30 10.56
C LEU A 187 -2.88 0.23 9.80
N MET A 188 -2.89 -1.02 10.27
CA MET A 188 -3.63 -2.11 9.63
C MET A 188 -5.12 -1.80 9.47
N VAL A 189 -5.80 -1.27 10.49
CA VAL A 189 -7.22 -0.89 10.36
C VAL A 189 -7.42 0.32 9.45
N SER A 190 -6.47 1.25 9.46
CA SER A 190 -6.51 2.45 8.62
C SER A 190 -6.36 2.13 7.14
N LEU A 191 -5.52 1.15 6.83
CA LEU A 191 -5.26 0.66 5.47
C LEU A 191 -6.40 -0.23 4.95
N ASP A 192 -7.20 -0.84 5.83
CA ASP A 192 -8.30 -1.72 5.46
C ASP A 192 -9.53 -0.97 4.89
N GLN A 193 -9.48 0.36 4.88
CA GLN A 193 -10.57 1.19 4.37
C GLN A 193 -10.53 1.27 2.85
N TYR A 194 -11.33 0.40 2.22
CA TYR A 194 -11.52 0.45 0.79
C TYR A 194 -12.52 1.56 0.39
N GLN A 195 -12.12 2.40 -0.57
CA GLN A 195 -12.99 3.30 -1.32
C GLN A 195 -12.86 2.99 -2.81
N THR A 196 -13.90 3.21 -3.60
CA THR A 196 -13.81 3.11 -5.06
C THR A 196 -13.10 4.33 -5.64
N GLU A 197 -12.51 4.18 -6.83
CA GLU A 197 -11.90 5.31 -7.54
C GLU A 197 -12.91 6.44 -7.79
N ASP A 198 -14.17 6.09 -8.09
CA ASP A 198 -15.26 7.05 -8.25
C ASP A 198 -15.54 7.82 -6.96
N GLU A 199 -15.59 7.16 -5.80
CA GLU A 199 -15.79 7.82 -4.50
C GLU A 199 -14.64 8.79 -4.17
N ILE A 200 -13.39 8.36 -4.39
CA ILE A 200 -12.21 9.22 -4.20
C ILE A 200 -12.28 10.43 -5.14
N TYR A 201 -12.63 10.23 -6.40
CA TYR A 201 -12.77 11.30 -7.39
C TYR A 201 -13.88 12.29 -7.00
N GLN A 202 -15.03 11.80 -6.55
CA GLN A 202 -16.13 12.65 -6.06
C GLN A 202 -15.72 13.45 -4.82
N LEU A 203 -15.02 12.83 -3.86
CA LEU A 203 -14.46 13.53 -2.70
C LEU A 203 -13.49 14.64 -3.14
N SER A 204 -12.64 14.37 -4.12
CA SER A 204 -11.74 15.38 -4.69
C SER A 204 -12.52 16.56 -5.30
N LEU A 205 -13.59 16.29 -6.07
CA LEU A 205 -14.43 17.35 -6.64
C LEU A 205 -15.14 18.19 -5.58
N GLN A 206 -15.58 17.57 -4.47
CA GLN A 206 -16.19 18.29 -3.36
C GLN A 206 -15.19 19.23 -2.67
N ARG A 207 -13.91 18.84 -2.60
CA ARG A 207 -12.85 19.68 -2.03
C ARG A 207 -12.42 20.81 -2.96
N GLU A 208 -12.39 20.55 -4.26
CA GLU A 208 -11.94 21.49 -5.30
C GLU A 208 -12.88 21.43 -6.53
N PRO A 209 -14.02 22.15 -6.49
CA PRO A 209 -14.97 22.17 -7.60
C PRO A 209 -14.35 22.76 -8.87
N ARG A 210 -14.62 22.18 -10.04
CA ARG A 210 -14.19 22.75 -11.32
C ARG A 210 -14.89 24.10 -11.56
N ASN A 211 -14.09 25.15 -11.77
CA ASN A 211 -14.59 26.51 -12.00
C ASN A 211 -15.52 26.56 -13.23
N LYS A 212 -16.74 27.10 -13.09
CA LYS A 212 -17.70 27.32 -14.20
C LYS A 212 -17.51 28.67 -14.92
N SER A 213 -16.46 29.40 -14.63
CA SER A 213 -16.19 30.75 -15.16
C SER A 213 -14.91 30.80 -16.00
N ALA A 214 -14.82 29.95 -17.02
CA ALA A 214 -13.97 30.21 -18.18
C ALA A 214 -14.90 30.47 -19.38
N PRO A 215 -14.71 31.57 -20.15
CA PRO A 215 -15.57 31.84 -21.29
C PRO A 215 -15.42 30.71 -22.32
N SER A 216 -16.56 30.17 -22.73
CA SER A 216 -16.71 29.16 -23.77
C SER A 216 -16.01 29.61 -25.06
N SER A 217 -14.90 28.95 -25.39
CA SER A 217 -14.37 28.90 -26.75
C SER A 217 -15.03 27.70 -27.45
N PRO A 218 -15.64 27.83 -28.63
CA PRO A 218 -16.30 26.71 -29.28
C PRO A 218 -15.26 25.94 -30.09
N THR A 219 -14.73 24.85 -29.54
CA THR A 219 -14.31 23.72 -30.38
C THR A 219 -14.27 22.44 -29.58
N SER A 220 -14.94 21.44 -30.12
CA SER A 220 -14.92 20.04 -29.74
C SER A 220 -13.53 19.53 -29.35
N SER A 221 -13.34 19.22 -28.08
CA SER A 221 -12.65 18.01 -27.64
C SER A 221 -12.86 17.90 -26.14
N THR A 222 -13.61 16.88 -25.74
CA THR A 222 -13.50 16.30 -24.40
C THR A 222 -12.01 16.11 -24.12
N PRO A 223 -11.41 16.69 -23.07
CA PRO A 223 -10.13 16.17 -22.62
C PRO A 223 -10.47 14.80 -22.03
N THR A 224 -10.18 13.76 -22.80
CA THR A 224 -9.94 12.43 -22.24
C THR A 224 -9.08 12.62 -21.00
N PRO A 225 -9.40 11.98 -19.87
CA PRO A 225 -8.53 12.04 -18.70
C PRO A 225 -7.14 11.63 -19.18
N THR A 226 -6.16 12.53 -19.06
CA THR A 226 -4.76 12.15 -19.21
C THR A 226 -4.58 10.95 -18.30
N PRO A 227 -4.16 9.78 -18.84
CA PRO A 227 -3.96 8.61 -18.02
C PRO A 227 -3.04 9.01 -16.86
N PRO A 228 -3.27 8.51 -15.64
CA PRO A 228 -2.32 8.71 -14.55
C PRO A 228 -0.92 8.40 -15.09
N PRO A 229 0.13 9.12 -14.64
CA PRO A 229 1.49 8.78 -15.06
C PRO A 229 1.65 7.27 -14.90
N ALA A 230 2.16 6.61 -15.95
CA ALA A 230 2.23 5.15 -16.14
C ALA A 230 3.16 4.44 -15.14
N ILE A 231 3.12 4.89 -13.89
CA ILE A 231 3.88 4.47 -12.71
C ILE A 231 3.14 3.31 -12.03
N ILE A 232 1.81 3.26 -12.09
CA ILE A 232 1.01 2.18 -11.49
C ILE A 232 0.44 1.32 -12.63
N GLU A 233 1.19 0.27 -12.96
CA GLU A 233 0.91 -0.69 -14.03
C GLU A 233 -0.28 -1.63 -13.71
N GLU A 234 -0.85 -2.19 -14.78
CA GLU A 234 -1.96 -3.14 -14.89
C GLU A 234 -1.88 -4.36 -13.95
N TRP A 235 -0.70 -4.71 -13.43
CA TRP A 235 -0.52 -5.80 -12.45
C TRP A 235 -1.13 -5.48 -11.08
N ALA A 236 -1.31 -4.20 -10.75
CA ALA A 236 -1.92 -3.75 -9.50
C ALA A 236 -3.45 -3.76 -9.55
N ALA A 237 -4.05 -4.03 -10.73
CA ALA A 237 -5.49 -4.20 -10.91
C ALA A 237 -5.95 -5.53 -10.31
N ALA A 238 -5.98 -5.62 -8.98
CA ALA A 238 -6.60 -6.73 -8.28
C ALA A 238 -8.12 -6.73 -8.56
N PRO A 239 -8.77 -7.92 -8.56
CA PRO A 239 -10.22 -7.99 -8.41
C PRO A 239 -10.64 -7.17 -7.19
N LYS A 240 -11.77 -6.44 -7.28
CA LYS A 240 -12.30 -5.63 -6.16
C LYS A 240 -12.15 -6.41 -4.86
N PRO A 241 -11.38 -5.92 -3.87
CA PRO A 241 -11.11 -6.68 -2.67
C PRO A 241 -12.45 -6.99 -2.01
N LYS A 242 -12.78 -8.28 -1.88
CA LYS A 242 -13.85 -8.69 -0.99
C LYS A 242 -13.25 -8.60 0.41
N PRO A 243 -13.68 -7.65 1.26
CA PRO A 243 -13.15 -7.55 2.61
C PRO A 243 -13.41 -8.88 3.32
N ASP A 244 -12.34 -9.56 3.73
CA ASP A 244 -12.43 -10.75 4.57
C ASP A 244 -12.93 -10.29 5.94
N GLN A 245 -14.25 -10.31 6.12
CA GLN A 245 -14.92 -9.74 7.29
C GLN A 245 -14.37 -10.30 8.61
N ALA A 246 -13.85 -11.53 8.62
CA ALA A 246 -13.24 -12.12 9.80
C ALA A 246 -11.88 -11.48 10.12
N LEU A 247 -11.07 -11.17 9.10
CA LEU A 247 -9.82 -10.42 9.29
C LEU A 247 -10.08 -8.98 9.72
N VAL A 248 -11.05 -8.31 9.10
CA VAL A 248 -11.42 -6.94 9.45
C VAL A 248 -11.79 -6.86 10.93
N ARG A 249 -12.66 -7.76 11.40
CA ARG A 249 -13.02 -7.86 12.83
C ARG A 249 -11.80 -8.07 13.72
N LYS A 250 -10.92 -9.00 13.35
CA LYS A 250 -9.69 -9.26 14.10
C LYS A 250 -8.74 -8.06 14.13
N HIS A 251 -8.68 -7.27 13.06
CA HIS A 251 -7.89 -6.05 13.02
C HIS A 251 -8.50 -4.97 13.91
N ILE A 252 -9.83 -4.81 13.86
CA ILE A 252 -10.58 -3.89 14.72
C ILE A 252 -10.38 -4.25 16.19
N GLU A 253 -10.55 -5.52 16.58
CA GLU A 253 -10.32 -5.99 17.96
C GLU A 253 -8.91 -5.61 18.45
N LYS A 254 -7.88 -5.92 17.65
CA LYS A 254 -6.49 -5.59 18.00
C LYS A 254 -6.22 -4.09 18.07
N MET A 255 -6.85 -3.32 17.18
CA MET A 255 -6.75 -1.87 17.22
C MET A 255 -7.39 -1.34 18.49
N VAL A 256 -8.62 -1.77 18.81
CA VAL A 256 -9.34 -1.38 20.03
C VAL A 256 -8.50 -1.72 21.26
N GLU A 257 -7.99 -2.95 21.37
CA GLU A 257 -7.08 -3.35 22.46
C GLU A 257 -5.83 -2.45 22.54
N SER A 258 -5.25 -2.08 21.39
CA SER A 258 -4.07 -1.22 21.34
C SER A 258 -4.40 0.22 21.71
N VAL A 259 -5.58 0.71 21.36
CA VAL A 259 -6.07 2.03 21.73
C VAL A 259 -6.32 2.09 23.24
N PHE A 260 -7.09 1.16 23.80
CA PHE A 260 -7.33 1.07 25.24
C PHE A 260 -6.01 1.00 26.01
N ARG A 261 -5.10 0.09 25.65
CA ARG A 261 -3.79 -0.02 26.30
C ARG A 261 -2.98 1.29 26.31
N ASN A 262 -3.13 2.16 25.31
CA ASN A 262 -2.31 3.36 25.16
C ASN A 262 -3.00 4.64 25.62
N PHE A 263 -4.33 4.72 25.49
CA PHE A 263 -5.11 5.92 25.70
C PHE A 263 -6.03 5.86 26.92
N ASP A 264 -6.49 4.68 27.37
CA ASP A 264 -7.19 4.53 28.66
C ASP A 264 -6.14 4.55 29.79
N VAL A 265 -5.98 5.73 30.41
CA VAL A 265 -4.89 6.02 31.36
C VAL A 265 -5.26 5.67 32.79
N ASP A 266 -6.54 5.78 33.11
CA ASP A 266 -7.14 5.46 34.40
C ASP A 266 -7.59 4.00 34.50
N GLY A 267 -7.61 3.27 33.37
CA GLY A 267 -7.96 1.86 33.33
C GLY A 267 -9.44 1.63 33.65
N ASP A 268 -10.27 2.64 33.39
CA ASP A 268 -11.69 2.63 33.74
C ASP A 268 -12.53 1.85 32.71
N GLY A 269 -11.89 1.40 31.61
CA GLY A 269 -12.54 0.67 30.53
C GLY A 269 -13.28 1.58 29.54
N HIS A 270 -13.06 2.89 29.62
CA HIS A 270 -13.63 3.91 28.75
C HIS A 270 -12.54 4.83 28.16
N ILE A 271 -12.86 5.54 27.08
CA ILE A 271 -11.98 6.52 26.45
C ILE A 271 -12.70 7.86 26.50
N SER A 272 -12.08 8.89 27.07
CA SER A 272 -12.69 10.21 27.19
C SER A 272 -12.93 10.87 25.83
N GLN A 273 -13.85 11.85 25.77
CA GLN A 273 -14.19 12.53 24.52
C GLN A 273 -13.00 13.31 23.92
N GLU A 274 -12.10 13.80 24.76
CA GLU A 274 -10.84 14.45 24.37
C GLU A 274 -9.86 13.46 23.75
N GLU A 275 -9.72 12.26 24.33
CA GLU A 275 -8.88 11.18 23.79
C GLU A 275 -9.43 10.63 22.47
N PHE A 276 -10.76 10.53 22.36
CA PHE A 276 -11.42 10.12 21.12
C PHE A 276 -11.26 11.17 19.99
N LYS A 277 -11.29 12.47 20.30
CA LYS A 277 -11.00 13.54 19.32
C LYS A 277 -9.58 13.44 18.77
N ILE A 278 -8.62 13.06 19.60
CA ILE A 278 -7.23 12.83 19.18
C ILE A 278 -7.18 11.64 18.19
N ILE A 279 -7.85 10.52 18.49
CA ILE A 279 -7.92 9.36 17.59
C ILE A 279 -8.59 9.72 16.26
N ARG A 280 -9.72 10.44 16.30
CA ARG A 280 -10.49 10.89 15.11
C ARG A 280 -9.66 11.73 14.13
N ASN A 281 -8.85 12.66 14.61
CA ASN A 281 -8.06 13.52 13.73
C ASN A 281 -6.94 12.76 13.00
N ASN A 282 -6.46 11.67 13.60
CA ASN A 282 -5.39 10.83 13.05
C ASN A 282 -5.93 9.70 12.16
N PHE A 283 -7.19 9.33 12.36
CA PHE A 283 -7.89 8.30 11.59
C PHE A 283 -9.28 8.81 11.19
N PRO A 284 -9.36 9.73 10.20
CA PRO A 284 -10.55 10.51 9.88
C PRO A 284 -11.81 9.70 9.54
N TYR A 285 -11.65 8.40 9.26
CA TYR A 285 -12.73 7.50 8.90
C TYR A 285 -13.04 6.43 9.98
N LEU A 286 -12.32 6.42 11.12
CA LEU A 286 -12.78 5.67 12.30
C LEU A 286 -14.17 6.16 12.77
N CYS A 287 -14.57 7.37 12.39
CA CYS A 287 -15.89 7.92 12.70
C CYS A 287 -17.08 7.16 12.11
N LYS A 288 -16.92 6.28 11.11
CA LYS A 288 -18.04 5.42 10.69
C LYS A 288 -18.49 4.46 11.82
N PHE A 289 -17.67 4.26 12.84
CA PHE A 289 -18.02 3.49 14.05
C PHE A 289 -18.66 4.35 15.15
N GLY A 290 -18.63 5.69 15.02
CA GLY A 290 -19.07 6.62 16.06
C GLY A 290 -20.55 7.01 16.04
N ASP A 291 -21.33 6.50 15.08
CA ASP A 291 -22.79 6.72 15.06
C ASP A 291 -23.55 5.70 15.96
N LEU A 292 -22.82 4.87 16.71
CA LEU A 292 -23.36 3.82 17.60
C LEU A 292 -22.71 3.89 18.99
N ASP A 293 -23.15 4.85 19.79
CA ASP A 293 -23.51 4.72 21.21
C ASP A 293 -23.54 6.12 21.85
N GLU A 294 -24.65 6.84 21.64
CA GLU A 294 -25.16 7.72 22.69
C GLU A 294 -25.96 6.84 23.66
N ASN A 295 -25.25 6.11 24.54
CA ASN A 295 -25.92 5.48 25.67
C ASN A 295 -26.37 6.58 26.63
N GLN A 296 -27.69 6.70 26.76
CA GLN A 296 -28.40 7.28 27.90
C GLN A 296 -28.01 6.60 29.20
#